data_AF-A0A7J6DTD1-F1
#
_entry.id   AF-A0A7J6DTD1-F1
#
_cell.length_a   1.000
_cell.length_b   1.000
_cell.length_c   1.000
_cell.angle_alpha   90.00
_cell.angle_beta   90.00
_cell.angle_gamma   90.00
#
_symmetry.space_group_name_H-M   'P 1'
#
loop_
_entity.id
_entity.type
_entity.pdbx_description
1 polymer ?
#
loop_
_entity_poly.entity_id
_entity_poly.type
_entity_poly.pdbx_seq_one_letter_code
_entity_poly.pdbx_strand_id
1 'polypeptide(L)'
;METLEPTTPSPSSKAVNIDSRSPASTPSSLAPSVSRLWRPAAIRNLRNQWSKLSSLRKEWNSFSSNGRSLATSLVNAYLSEKFMPSMELGALSDIPDIRKSASWKLFKQQELYKNKLLTSYKKLVAVVTQMSKASKSMRCYLKGTSNASLVEFSSSSEDINDSGDGGGIPVFVFRSVSCFEKLSEELVQMFILELNLKRFLVVELLSLSCEASTVKRFNWSDELYPGEFDDLKVCNLYSEETSGPVQPRLAVSKSDVSISGRNRQLNENTMEVYLTTWLAEVNICSMRVDDIFAEIGEEMGVNNL
;
A
#
# COMPACT_ATOMS: atom_id res chain seq x y z
N MET A 1 25.38 -83.95 2.19
CA MET A 1 24.99 -83.96 3.60
C MET A 1 25.06 -82.52 4.08
N GLU A 2 23.96 -81.78 4.11
CA GLU A 2 22.98 -81.76 5.24
C GLU A 2 23.67 -81.41 6.57
N THR A 3 23.26 -80.49 7.45
CA THR A 3 22.32 -79.36 7.54
C THR A 3 22.58 -78.75 8.95
N LEU A 4 22.18 -77.49 9.18
CA LEU A 4 21.76 -76.88 10.47
C LEU A 4 22.81 -76.29 11.46
N GLU A 5 22.78 -74.96 11.58
CA GLU A 5 23.04 -74.16 12.80
C GLU A 5 21.84 -74.25 13.80
N PRO A 6 21.63 -73.45 14.90
CA PRO A 6 22.38 -72.31 15.50
C PRO A 6 22.35 -72.20 17.06
N THR A 7 22.82 -71.07 17.63
CA THR A 7 22.17 -70.19 18.66
C THR A 7 23.09 -69.70 19.81
N THR A 8 23.24 -68.38 19.89
CA THR A 8 23.84 -67.45 20.91
C THR A 8 23.00 -67.37 22.23
N PRO A 9 23.33 -66.64 23.36
CA PRO A 9 23.97 -65.31 23.47
C PRO A 9 24.87 -64.95 24.71
N SER A 10 25.46 -63.74 24.62
CA SER A 10 26.18 -62.79 25.52
C SER A 10 25.63 -62.56 26.96
N PRO A 11 26.16 -61.68 27.87
CA PRO A 11 27.08 -60.51 27.69
C PRO A 11 28.10 -60.17 28.82
N SER A 12 29.07 -59.29 28.55
CA SER A 12 29.48 -58.23 29.51
C SER A 12 30.39 -57.14 28.86
N SER A 13 29.76 -56.01 28.54
CA SER A 13 30.19 -54.62 28.77
C SER A 13 31.69 -54.22 28.81
N LYS A 14 32.07 -53.27 27.93
CA LYS A 14 32.37 -51.86 28.29
C LYS A 14 32.61 -50.98 27.03
N ALA A 15 32.20 -49.71 27.17
CA ALA A 15 32.06 -48.63 26.19
C ALA A 15 33.40 -48.17 25.52
N VAL A 16 33.44 -47.40 24.43
CA VAL A 16 33.15 -45.94 24.34
C VAL A 16 33.25 -45.43 22.87
N ASN A 17 32.33 -44.51 22.52
CA ASN A 17 32.29 -43.44 21.49
C ASN A 17 32.68 -43.67 20.02
N ILE A 18 31.68 -43.45 19.14
CA ILE A 18 31.82 -42.57 17.96
C ILE A 18 30.60 -41.63 17.94
N ASP A 19 30.85 -40.38 18.31
CA ASP A 19 29.98 -39.22 18.08
C ASP A 19 30.25 -38.68 16.67
N SER A 20 29.22 -38.59 15.84
CA SER A 20 29.20 -37.64 14.72
C SER A 20 27.74 -37.39 14.32
N ARG A 21 27.02 -36.66 15.17
CA ARG A 21 25.77 -36.00 14.81
C ARG A 21 25.95 -34.51 15.01
N SER A 22 26.09 -33.79 13.90
CA SER A 22 26.10 -32.33 13.87
C SER A 22 24.87 -31.80 14.63
N PRO A 23 25.02 -30.87 15.59
CA PRO A 23 23.87 -30.19 16.16
C PRO A 23 23.27 -29.28 15.09
N ALA A 24 21.96 -29.38 14.91
CA ALA A 24 21.18 -28.37 14.22
C ALA A 24 21.49 -27.00 14.83
N SER A 25 21.73 -26.00 13.99
CA SER A 25 21.94 -24.60 14.36
C SER A 25 20.72 -24.08 15.11
N THR A 26 20.81 -24.03 16.43
CA THR A 26 19.92 -23.27 17.30
C THR A 26 19.95 -21.80 16.85
N PRO A 27 18.81 -21.09 16.74
CA PRO A 27 18.84 -19.67 16.43
C PRO A 27 19.63 -18.95 17.54
N SER A 28 20.62 -18.15 17.13
CA SER A 28 21.46 -17.36 18.03
C SER A 28 20.57 -16.45 18.88
N SER A 29 20.31 -16.85 20.12
CA SER A 29 19.58 -16.02 21.06
C SER A 29 20.48 -14.87 21.50
N LEU A 30 20.01 -13.63 21.38
CA LEU A 30 20.68 -12.46 21.93
C LEU A 30 21.09 -12.71 23.40
N ALA A 31 22.28 -12.26 23.78
CA ALA A 31 22.75 -12.34 25.15
C ALA A 31 21.69 -11.72 26.11
N PRO A 32 21.44 -12.29 27.30
CA PRO A 32 20.35 -11.85 28.18
C PRO A 32 20.34 -10.35 28.52
N SER A 33 21.52 -9.72 28.58
CA SER A 33 21.70 -8.28 28.78
C SER A 33 21.20 -7.45 27.61
N VAL A 34 21.48 -7.87 26.37
CA VAL A 34 21.04 -7.20 25.14
C VAL A 34 19.54 -7.39 24.94
N SER A 35 19.01 -8.59 25.20
CA SER A 35 17.57 -8.89 25.12
C SER A 35 16.72 -8.02 26.05
N ARG A 36 17.22 -7.72 27.26
CA ARG A 36 16.54 -6.84 28.22
C ARG A 36 16.44 -5.39 27.73
N LEU A 37 17.44 -4.90 27.00
CA LEU A 37 17.46 -3.53 26.47
C LEU A 37 16.72 -3.41 25.13
N TRP A 38 16.74 -4.48 24.32
CA TRP A 38 16.07 -4.54 23.03
C TRP A 38 14.55 -4.43 23.15
N ARG A 39 13.94 -5.18 24.08
CA ARG A 39 12.47 -5.26 24.18
C ARG A 39 11.80 -3.90 24.42
N PRO A 40 12.25 -3.04 25.36
CA PRO A 40 11.71 -1.69 25.51
C PRO A 40 11.86 -0.82 24.24
N ALA A 41 12.97 -0.95 23.52
CA ALA A 41 13.19 -0.22 22.27
C ALA A 41 12.24 -0.71 21.16
N ALA A 42 12.07 -2.03 21.02
CA ALA A 42 11.15 -2.65 20.07
C ALA A 42 9.69 -2.27 20.35
N ILE A 43 9.26 -2.29 21.62
CA ILE A 43 7.92 -1.83 22.04
C ILE A 43 7.68 -0.39 21.58
N ARG A 44 8.64 0.51 21.83
CA ARG A 44 8.52 1.92 21.45
C ARG A 44 8.44 2.08 19.93
N ASN A 45 9.30 1.38 19.20
CA ASN A 45 9.29 1.44 17.74
C ASN A 45 7.96 0.94 17.16
N LEU A 46 7.47 -0.21 17.60
CA LEU A 46 6.19 -0.75 17.15
C LEU A 46 5.04 0.22 17.41
N ARG A 47 4.95 0.79 18.64
CA ARG A 47 3.93 1.81 18.95
C ARG A 47 4.02 3.00 17.99
N ASN A 48 5.22 3.50 17.74
CA ASN A 48 5.43 4.63 16.82
C ASN A 48 4.99 4.30 15.39
N GLN A 49 5.37 3.13 14.85
CA GLN A 49 4.97 2.74 13.49
C GLN A 49 3.46 2.54 13.37
N TRP A 50 2.82 1.90 14.34
CA TRP A 50 1.37 1.69 14.33
C TRP A 50 0.57 2.99 14.54
N SER A 51 1.04 3.90 15.41
CA SER A 51 0.48 5.25 15.51
C SER A 51 0.63 6.02 14.19
N LYS A 52 1.76 5.89 13.50
CA LYS A 52 1.97 6.49 12.17
C LYS A 52 0.99 5.90 11.14
N LEU A 53 0.80 4.58 11.11
CA LEU A 53 -0.17 3.92 10.24
C LEU A 53 -1.61 4.39 10.49
N SER A 54 -2.00 4.56 11.75
CA SER A 54 -3.30 5.14 12.12
C SER A 54 -3.49 6.56 11.59
N SER A 55 -2.49 7.43 11.76
CA SER A 55 -2.53 8.80 11.21
C SER A 55 -2.66 8.79 9.68
N LEU A 56 -1.84 7.96 9.02
CA LEU A 56 -1.85 7.84 7.57
C LEU A 56 -3.19 7.31 7.03
N ARG A 57 -3.87 6.41 7.75
CA ARG A 57 -5.23 5.96 7.42
C ARG A 57 -6.22 7.14 7.42
N LYS A 58 -6.15 8.02 8.41
CA LYS A 58 -7.01 9.22 8.48
C LYS A 58 -6.72 10.19 7.34
N GLU A 59 -5.45 10.39 7.02
CA GLU A 59 -5.02 11.21 5.88
C GLU A 59 -5.52 10.62 4.55
N TRP A 60 -5.40 9.30 4.35
CA TRP A 60 -5.96 8.60 3.19
C TRP A 60 -7.45 8.90 3.03
N ASN A 61 -8.24 8.72 4.09
CA ASN A 61 -9.69 8.96 4.05
C ASN A 61 -10.01 10.40 3.63
N SER A 62 -9.28 11.38 4.18
CA SER A 62 -9.44 12.80 3.84
C SER A 62 -9.11 13.07 2.37
N PHE A 63 -7.94 12.61 1.89
CA PHE A 63 -7.50 12.84 0.51
C PHE A 63 -8.33 12.05 -0.51
N SER A 64 -8.81 10.87 -0.14
CA SER A 64 -9.69 10.03 -0.94
C SER A 64 -11.04 10.72 -1.16
N SER A 65 -11.65 11.21 -0.08
CA SER A 65 -12.92 11.93 -0.13
C SER A 65 -12.79 13.24 -0.93
N ASN A 66 -11.72 13.99 -0.72
CA ASN A 66 -11.43 15.20 -1.50
C ASN A 66 -11.22 14.87 -2.99
N GLY A 67 -10.46 13.83 -3.31
CA GLY A 67 -10.24 13.36 -4.68
C GLY A 67 -11.55 13.00 -5.38
N ARG A 68 -12.45 12.32 -4.67
CA ARG A 68 -13.81 12.01 -5.17
C ARG A 68 -14.60 13.27 -5.50
N SER A 69 -14.62 14.25 -4.58
CA SER A 69 -15.34 15.51 -4.80
C SER A 69 -14.80 16.26 -6.03
N LEU A 70 -13.48 16.25 -6.23
CA LEU A 70 -12.83 16.83 -7.41
C LEU A 70 -13.17 16.06 -8.69
N ALA A 71 -13.17 14.73 -8.64
CA ALA A 71 -13.58 13.88 -9.76
C ALA A 71 -15.05 14.13 -10.15
N THR A 72 -15.96 14.21 -9.18
CA THR A 72 -17.37 14.56 -9.42
C THR A 72 -17.51 15.94 -10.04
N SER A 73 -16.78 16.93 -9.52
CA SER A 73 -16.81 18.29 -10.05
C SER A 73 -16.27 18.37 -11.49
N LEU A 74 -15.22 17.59 -11.80
CA LEU A 74 -14.68 17.44 -13.15
C LEU A 74 -15.72 16.83 -14.10
N VAL A 75 -16.34 15.71 -13.71
CA VAL A 75 -17.39 15.05 -14.51
C VAL A 75 -18.58 15.99 -14.74
N ASN A 76 -19.03 16.70 -13.71
CA ASN A 76 -20.14 17.64 -13.84
C ASN A 76 -19.82 18.79 -14.80
N ALA A 77 -18.60 19.36 -14.71
CA ALA A 77 -18.16 20.41 -15.63
C ALA A 77 -18.06 19.90 -17.07
N TYR A 78 -17.56 18.67 -17.25
CA TYR A 78 -17.47 18.00 -18.55
C TYR A 78 -18.85 17.75 -19.17
N LEU A 79 -19.78 17.15 -18.43
CA LEU A 79 -21.14 16.88 -18.91
C LEU A 79 -21.88 18.17 -19.22
N SER A 80 -21.74 19.18 -18.35
CA SER A 80 -22.34 20.50 -18.58
C SER A 80 -21.82 21.15 -19.87
N GLU A 81 -20.53 20.98 -20.20
CA GLU A 81 -19.97 21.49 -21.45
C GLU A 81 -20.53 20.72 -22.65
N LYS A 82 -20.52 19.38 -22.56
CA LYS A 82 -21.00 18.46 -23.60
C LYS A 82 -22.45 18.73 -23.98
N PHE A 83 -23.31 19.03 -23.00
CA PHE A 83 -24.73 19.30 -23.20
C PHE A 83 -25.08 20.78 -23.36
N MET A 84 -24.10 21.69 -23.25
CA MET A 84 -24.30 23.13 -23.46
C MET A 84 -24.98 23.46 -24.81
N PRO A 85 -24.68 22.79 -25.94
CA PRO A 85 -25.36 23.08 -27.21
C PRO A 85 -26.88 22.84 -27.16
N SER A 86 -27.32 21.80 -26.45
CA SER A 86 -28.73 21.41 -26.32
C SER A 86 -29.43 21.99 -25.10
N MET A 87 -28.73 22.74 -24.24
CA MET A 87 -29.29 23.26 -22.99
C MET A 87 -30.37 24.32 -23.26
N GLU A 88 -31.51 24.20 -22.60
CA GLU A 88 -32.57 25.22 -22.63
C GLU A 88 -32.13 26.43 -21.79
N LEU A 89 -31.83 27.53 -22.47
CA LEU A 89 -31.32 28.75 -21.83
C LEU A 89 -32.41 29.74 -21.44
N GLY A 90 -33.66 29.52 -21.85
CA GLY A 90 -34.78 30.45 -21.64
C GLY A 90 -34.41 31.86 -22.11
N ALA A 91 -34.71 32.88 -21.28
CA ALA A 91 -34.39 34.29 -21.58
C ALA A 91 -32.90 34.58 -21.82
N LEU A 92 -31.99 33.67 -21.45
CA LEU A 92 -30.56 33.84 -21.72
C LEU A 92 -30.20 33.54 -23.18
N SER A 93 -31.08 32.89 -23.96
CA SER A 93 -30.81 32.57 -25.38
C SER A 93 -30.58 33.81 -26.24
N ASP A 94 -31.13 34.94 -25.84
CA ASP A 94 -31.08 36.21 -26.58
C ASP A 94 -29.71 36.90 -26.41
N ILE A 95 -28.89 36.45 -25.45
CA ILE A 95 -27.54 36.97 -25.22
C ILE A 95 -26.61 36.39 -26.29
N PRO A 96 -25.98 37.24 -27.15
CA PRO A 96 -25.03 36.77 -28.14
C PRO A 96 -23.88 35.99 -27.51
N ASP A 97 -23.45 34.91 -28.16
CA ASP A 97 -22.31 34.07 -27.74
C ASP A 97 -22.39 33.49 -26.31
N ILE A 98 -23.57 33.48 -25.66
CA ILE A 98 -23.73 32.97 -24.30
C ILE A 98 -23.28 31.51 -24.16
N ARG A 99 -23.63 30.65 -25.13
CA ARG A 99 -23.23 29.24 -25.15
C ARG A 99 -21.73 29.09 -25.26
N LYS A 100 -21.09 29.84 -26.17
CA LYS A 100 -19.63 29.84 -26.35
C LYS A 100 -18.92 30.30 -25.07
N SER A 101 -19.41 31.36 -24.44
CA SER A 101 -18.88 31.89 -23.19
C SER A 101 -19.04 30.89 -22.03
N ALA A 102 -20.19 30.22 -21.95
CA ALA A 102 -20.46 29.20 -20.94
C ALA A 102 -19.59 27.96 -21.14
N SER A 103 -19.48 27.45 -22.37
CA SER A 103 -18.57 26.34 -22.72
C SER A 103 -17.12 26.68 -22.37
N TRP A 104 -16.65 27.88 -22.69
CA TRP A 104 -15.29 28.31 -22.33
C TRP A 104 -15.05 28.33 -20.81
N LYS A 105 -16.02 28.84 -20.03
CA LYS A 105 -15.95 28.81 -18.56
C LYS A 105 -15.89 27.37 -18.03
N LEU A 106 -16.71 26.47 -18.57
CA LEU A 106 -16.73 25.07 -18.19
C LEU A 106 -15.43 24.35 -18.57
N PHE A 107 -14.86 24.66 -19.73
CA PHE A 107 -13.54 24.18 -20.13
C PHE A 107 -12.46 24.59 -19.12
N LYS A 108 -12.41 25.88 -18.74
CA LYS A 108 -11.47 26.36 -17.71
C LYS A 108 -11.70 25.71 -16.35
N GLN A 109 -12.95 25.44 -16.01
CA GLN A 109 -13.31 24.74 -14.79
C GLN A 109 -12.81 23.29 -14.81
N GLN A 110 -12.88 22.59 -15.95
CA GLN A 110 -12.31 21.26 -16.13
C GLN A 110 -10.79 21.26 -15.96
N GLU A 111 -10.06 22.19 -16.60
CA GLU A 111 -8.59 22.30 -16.43
C GLU A 111 -8.22 22.47 -14.96
N LEU A 112 -8.94 23.33 -14.24
CA LEU A 112 -8.73 23.54 -12.81
C LEU A 112 -8.97 22.25 -11.99
N TYR A 113 -10.08 21.55 -12.24
CA TYR A 113 -10.38 20.33 -11.50
C TYR A 113 -9.43 19.18 -11.85
N LYS A 114 -8.95 19.06 -13.09
CA LYS A 114 -7.90 18.11 -13.46
C LYS A 114 -6.62 18.34 -12.67
N ASN A 115 -6.14 19.58 -12.60
CA ASN A 115 -4.94 19.92 -11.84
C ASN A 115 -5.09 19.62 -10.33
N LYS A 116 -6.26 19.94 -9.77
CA LYS A 116 -6.56 19.63 -8.37
C LYS A 116 -6.68 18.12 -8.13
N LEU A 117 -7.31 17.38 -9.04
CA LEU A 117 -7.46 15.93 -8.97
C LEU A 117 -6.08 15.25 -8.99
N LEU A 118 -5.21 15.65 -9.92
CA LEU A 118 -3.82 15.18 -9.98
C LEU A 118 -3.06 15.47 -8.69
N THR A 119 -3.24 16.66 -8.13
CA THR A 119 -2.64 17.02 -6.83
C THR A 119 -3.17 16.13 -5.69
N SER A 120 -4.47 15.82 -5.69
CA SER A 120 -5.08 14.92 -4.70
C SER A 120 -4.56 13.49 -4.85
N TYR A 121 -4.39 13.02 -6.09
CA TYR A 121 -3.78 11.73 -6.38
C TYR A 121 -2.33 11.64 -5.87
N LYS A 122 -1.50 12.66 -6.13
CA LYS A 122 -0.14 12.72 -5.61
C LYS A 122 -0.08 12.61 -4.08
N LYS A 123 -1.05 13.19 -3.37
CA LYS A 123 -1.17 13.04 -1.91
C LYS A 123 -1.52 11.60 -1.49
N LEU A 124 -2.40 10.92 -2.22
CA LEU A 124 -2.70 9.50 -1.97
C LEU A 124 -1.46 8.63 -2.16
N VAL A 125 -0.69 8.84 -3.24
CA VAL A 125 0.57 8.12 -3.47
C VAL A 125 1.54 8.37 -2.31
N ALA A 126 1.73 9.62 -1.90
CA ALA A 126 2.62 9.96 -0.79
C ALA A 126 2.22 9.26 0.52
N VAL A 127 0.92 9.18 0.83
CA VAL A 127 0.43 8.47 2.03
C VAL A 127 0.77 6.98 1.97
N VAL A 128 0.49 6.30 0.85
CA VAL A 128 0.76 4.85 0.71
C VAL A 128 2.26 4.55 0.70
N THR A 129 3.07 5.41 0.11
CA THR A 129 4.54 5.35 0.20
C THR A 129 5.00 5.43 1.65
N GLN A 130 4.41 6.32 2.47
CA GLN A 130 4.74 6.42 3.89
C GLN A 130 4.22 5.23 4.71
N MET A 131 3.07 4.68 4.36
CA MET A 131 2.55 3.45 4.96
C MET A 131 3.49 2.26 4.70
N SER A 132 3.94 2.12 3.45
CA SER A 132 4.91 1.08 3.05
C SER A 132 6.22 1.20 3.81
N LYS A 133 6.73 2.43 4.00
CA LYS A 133 7.93 2.69 4.80
C LYS A 133 7.70 2.33 6.28
N ALA A 134 6.58 2.74 6.87
CA ALA A 134 6.26 2.44 8.27
C ALA A 134 6.14 0.92 8.52
N SER A 135 5.49 0.19 7.62
CA SER A 135 5.38 -1.27 7.65
C SER A 135 6.76 -1.95 7.62
N LYS A 136 7.65 -1.51 6.71
CA LYS A 136 9.03 -2.04 6.59
C LYS A 136 9.97 -1.63 7.74
N SER A 137 9.55 -0.72 8.62
CA SER A 137 10.37 -0.17 9.72
C SER A 137 9.96 -0.68 11.10
N MET A 138 9.23 -1.79 11.19
CA MET A 138 8.77 -2.35 12.47
C MET A 138 9.86 -3.04 13.29
N ARG A 139 10.91 -3.52 12.63
CA ARG A 139 12.06 -4.14 13.28
C ARG A 139 12.92 -3.15 14.05
N CYS A 140 13.63 -3.65 15.05
CA CYS A 140 14.46 -2.87 15.96
C CYS A 140 15.85 -3.49 16.00
N TYR A 141 16.83 -2.80 15.42
CA TYR A 141 18.19 -3.28 15.22
C TYR A 141 19.14 -2.64 16.23
N LEU A 142 20.19 -3.34 16.61
CA LEU A 142 21.30 -2.80 17.38
C LEU A 142 22.09 -1.82 16.50
N LYS A 143 22.41 -0.65 17.04
CA LYS A 143 23.14 0.40 16.33
C LYS A 143 24.60 0.45 16.80
N GLY A 144 25.53 0.52 15.85
CA GLY A 144 26.98 0.57 16.12
C GLY A 144 27.68 -0.77 16.33
N THR A 145 29.02 -0.74 16.38
CA THR A 145 29.86 -1.92 16.63
C THR A 145 29.77 -2.38 18.08
N SER A 146 29.95 -3.68 18.34
CA SER A 146 29.88 -4.33 19.67
C SER A 146 30.74 -3.73 20.80
N ASN A 147 31.56 -2.71 20.50
CA ASN A 147 32.47 -2.01 21.42
C ASN A 147 31.95 -0.63 21.89
N ALA A 148 30.73 -0.23 21.54
CA ALA A 148 30.15 1.03 22.02
C ALA A 148 29.82 0.97 23.53
N SER A 149 30.12 2.04 24.28
CA SER A 149 29.83 2.14 25.72
C SER A 149 28.34 2.29 26.03
N LEU A 150 27.53 2.69 25.04
CA LEU A 150 26.08 2.82 25.12
C LEU A 150 25.42 1.97 24.04
N VAL A 151 24.42 1.17 24.45
CA VAL A 151 23.60 0.36 23.54
C VAL A 151 22.51 1.26 22.96
N GLU A 152 22.57 1.49 21.64
CA GLU A 152 21.53 2.20 20.89
C GLU A 152 20.76 1.25 19.96
N PHE A 153 19.52 1.61 19.62
CA PHE A 153 18.70 0.86 18.69
C PHE A 153 18.13 1.76 17.57
N SER A 154 17.97 1.19 16.38
CA SER A 154 17.47 1.85 15.17
C SER A 154 16.35 1.04 14.50
N SER A 155 15.59 1.65 13.59
CA SER A 155 14.62 0.96 12.74
C SER A 155 15.19 0.51 11.38
N SER A 156 16.51 0.65 11.20
CA SER A 156 17.25 0.27 9.99
C SER A 156 18.47 -0.55 10.37
N SER A 157 18.70 -1.64 9.67
CA SER A 157 19.86 -2.52 9.89
C SER A 157 21.17 -1.83 9.46
N GLU A 158 22.17 -1.88 10.33
CA GLU A 158 23.58 -1.58 10.02
C GLU A 158 24.44 -2.87 9.97
N ASP A 159 23.91 -3.99 10.49
CA ASP A 159 24.54 -5.31 10.52
C ASP A 159 23.63 -6.35 9.85
N ILE A 160 24.15 -7.04 8.83
CA ILE A 160 23.45 -8.07 8.06
C ILE A 160 23.05 -9.26 8.94
N ASN A 161 23.75 -9.48 10.05
CA ASN A 161 23.49 -10.60 10.95
C ASN A 161 22.42 -10.29 12.00
N ASP A 162 22.03 -9.04 12.16
CA ASP A 162 20.94 -8.64 13.06
C ASP A 162 19.60 -8.68 12.31
N SER A 163 18.77 -9.68 12.67
CA SER A 163 17.42 -9.81 12.14
C SER A 163 16.49 -8.70 12.60
N GLY A 164 16.81 -7.98 13.69
CA GLY A 164 15.99 -6.92 14.28
C GLY A 164 14.68 -7.40 14.92
N ASP A 165 14.49 -8.71 15.05
CA ASP A 165 13.27 -9.35 15.59
C ASP A 165 13.45 -9.95 16.99
N GLY A 166 14.63 -9.75 17.59
CA GLY A 166 14.95 -10.23 18.93
C GLY A 166 15.03 -11.75 19.04
N GLY A 167 15.23 -12.47 17.93
CA GLY A 167 15.22 -13.93 17.91
C GLY A 167 13.80 -14.52 18.00
N GLY A 168 12.79 -13.75 17.58
CA GLY A 168 11.39 -14.20 17.53
C GLY A 168 10.66 -14.17 18.87
N ILE A 169 11.26 -13.64 19.94
CA ILE A 169 10.60 -13.54 21.24
C ILE A 169 9.38 -12.59 21.19
N PRO A 170 8.34 -12.82 22.00
CA PRO A 170 7.24 -11.89 22.13
C PRO A 170 7.72 -10.50 22.60
N VAL A 171 7.30 -9.45 21.90
CA VAL A 171 7.64 -8.07 22.23
C VAL A 171 6.73 -7.56 23.34
N PHE A 172 5.43 -7.81 23.22
CA PHE A 172 4.41 -7.50 24.23
C PHE A 172 4.05 -8.76 25.02
N VAL A 173 2.79 -9.20 25.00
CA VAL A 173 2.32 -10.33 25.82
C VAL A 173 2.42 -11.63 25.03
N PHE A 174 1.90 -11.65 23.80
CA PHE A 174 1.76 -12.86 23.00
C PHE A 174 2.39 -12.75 21.60
N ARG A 175 2.64 -11.55 21.09
CA ARG A 175 3.05 -11.32 19.70
C ARG A 175 4.53 -10.95 19.56
N SER A 176 5.20 -11.58 18.59
CA SER A 176 6.54 -11.22 18.12
C SER A 176 6.48 -10.09 17.09
N VAL A 177 7.62 -9.45 16.79
CA VAL A 177 7.72 -8.39 15.74
C VAL A 177 7.11 -8.86 14.42
N SER A 178 7.41 -10.10 14.00
CA SER A 178 6.91 -10.65 12.73
C SER A 178 5.37 -10.71 12.66
N CYS A 179 4.67 -10.87 13.79
CA CYS A 179 3.21 -10.81 13.78
C CYS A 179 2.70 -9.41 13.46
N PHE A 180 3.31 -8.38 14.04
CA PHE A 180 3.00 -6.99 13.71
C PHE A 180 3.34 -6.67 12.26
N GLU A 181 4.49 -7.14 11.76
CA GLU A 181 4.87 -6.98 10.35
C GLU A 181 3.80 -7.53 9.42
N LYS A 182 3.36 -8.77 9.62
CA LYS A 182 2.33 -9.41 8.79
C LYS A 182 1.00 -8.66 8.78
N LEU A 183 0.53 -8.21 9.94
CA LEU A 183 -0.70 -7.42 10.04
C LEU A 183 -0.54 -6.07 9.34
N SER A 184 0.63 -5.45 9.43
CA SER A 184 0.92 -4.21 8.73
C SER A 184 1.03 -4.39 7.22
N GLU A 185 1.64 -5.48 6.76
CA GLU A 185 1.76 -5.82 5.35
C GLU A 185 0.38 -6.05 4.74
N GLU A 186 -0.48 -6.81 5.44
CA GLU A 186 -1.87 -7.01 5.04
C GLU A 186 -2.62 -5.67 4.94
N LEU A 187 -2.50 -4.82 5.98
CA LEU A 187 -3.11 -3.49 6.00
C LEU A 187 -2.66 -2.65 4.80
N VAL A 188 -1.35 -2.50 4.63
CA VAL A 188 -0.77 -1.64 3.57
C VAL A 188 -1.08 -2.20 2.18
N GLN A 189 -1.13 -3.52 2.02
CA GLN A 189 -1.47 -4.14 0.75
C GLN A 189 -2.88 -3.75 0.27
N MET A 190 -3.86 -3.63 1.18
CA MET A 190 -5.20 -3.14 0.83
C MET A 190 -5.13 -1.72 0.22
N PHE A 191 -4.37 -0.81 0.84
CA PHE A 191 -4.19 0.55 0.33
C PHE A 191 -3.38 0.62 -0.97
N ILE A 192 -2.38 -0.25 -1.16
CA ILE A 192 -1.60 -0.35 -2.40
C ILE A 192 -2.51 -0.76 -3.57
N LEU A 193 -3.34 -1.79 -3.37
CA LEU A 193 -4.29 -2.24 -4.41
C LEU A 193 -5.32 -1.16 -4.73
N GLU A 194 -5.83 -0.47 -3.71
CA GLU A 194 -6.78 0.62 -3.91
C GLU A 194 -6.14 1.83 -4.61
N LEU A 195 -4.89 2.16 -4.29
CA LEU A 195 -4.15 3.20 -4.99
C LEU A 195 -3.99 2.89 -6.47
N ASN A 196 -3.68 1.64 -6.82
CA ASN A 196 -3.55 1.21 -8.20
C ASN A 196 -4.86 1.41 -8.97
N LEU A 197 -5.99 0.99 -8.38
CA LEU A 197 -7.30 1.23 -8.96
C LEU A 197 -7.61 2.73 -9.11
N LYS A 198 -7.33 3.54 -8.08
CA LYS A 198 -7.55 4.99 -8.16
C LYS A 198 -6.66 5.66 -9.20
N ARG A 199 -5.42 5.19 -9.40
CA ARG A 199 -4.57 5.66 -10.50
C ARG A 199 -5.24 5.44 -11.85
N PHE A 200 -5.82 4.26 -12.07
CA PHE A 200 -6.56 3.97 -13.30
C PHE A 200 -7.71 4.96 -13.51
N LEU A 201 -8.51 5.21 -12.47
CA LEU A 201 -9.59 6.19 -12.53
C LEU A 201 -9.09 7.60 -12.84
N VAL A 202 -7.95 8.02 -12.24
CA VAL A 202 -7.34 9.32 -12.52
C VAL A 202 -6.92 9.44 -13.99
N VAL A 203 -6.23 8.44 -14.55
CA VAL A 203 -5.81 8.43 -15.96
C VAL A 203 -7.01 8.65 -16.89
N GLU A 204 -8.09 7.92 -16.63
CA GLU A 204 -9.31 8.00 -17.44
C GLU A 204 -10.01 9.36 -17.30
N LEU A 205 -10.14 9.88 -16.08
CA LEU A 205 -10.79 11.16 -15.81
C LEU A 205 -9.97 12.34 -16.36
N LEU A 206 -8.65 12.31 -16.27
CA LEU A 206 -7.78 13.33 -16.86
C LEU A 206 -7.87 13.35 -18.39
N SER A 207 -8.18 12.20 -18.99
CA SER A 207 -8.36 12.03 -20.44
C SER A 207 -9.71 12.51 -20.97
N LEU A 208 -10.63 12.97 -20.12
CA LEU A 208 -11.89 13.59 -20.56
C LEU A 208 -11.60 14.82 -21.43
N SER A 209 -12.14 14.88 -22.65
CA SER A 209 -12.04 16.05 -23.52
C SER A 209 -13.34 16.28 -24.29
N CYS A 210 -13.65 17.56 -24.53
CA CYS A 210 -14.62 17.96 -25.54
C CYS A 210 -13.89 18.15 -26.87
N GLU A 211 -14.55 17.83 -27.99
CA GLU A 211 -14.00 17.74 -29.36
C GLU A 211 -13.23 18.98 -29.85
N ALA A 212 -13.36 20.12 -29.15
CA ALA A 212 -12.67 21.36 -29.45
C ALA A 212 -11.24 21.49 -28.87
N SER A 213 -10.73 20.49 -28.14
CA SER A 213 -9.48 20.66 -27.36
C SER A 213 -8.38 19.65 -27.70
N THR A 214 -7.19 20.16 -28.04
CA THR A 214 -5.90 19.43 -28.13
C THR A 214 -5.42 18.98 -26.75
N VAL A 215 -6.28 18.38 -25.94
CA VAL A 215 -5.92 17.86 -24.62
C VAL A 215 -5.07 16.62 -24.82
N LYS A 216 -3.86 16.63 -24.26
CA LYS A 216 -2.99 15.46 -24.17
C LYS A 216 -3.76 14.34 -23.47
N ARG A 217 -4.09 13.29 -24.22
CA ARG A 217 -4.70 12.09 -23.68
C ARG A 217 -3.64 11.36 -22.85
N PHE A 218 -3.98 11.03 -21.61
CA PHE A 218 -3.08 10.29 -20.74
C PHE A 218 -3.23 8.80 -21.04
N ASN A 219 -2.09 8.13 -21.23
CA ASN A 219 -2.03 6.68 -21.30
C ASN A 219 -1.72 6.11 -19.93
N TRP A 220 -2.05 4.83 -19.72
CA TRP A 220 -1.69 4.11 -18.50
C TRP A 220 -0.18 4.16 -18.22
N SER A 221 0.65 4.07 -19.26
CA SER A 221 2.11 4.09 -19.16
C SER A 221 2.70 5.48 -18.98
N ASP A 222 1.89 6.54 -19.01
CA ASP A 222 2.40 7.90 -18.82
C ASP A 222 2.72 8.17 -17.35
N GLU A 223 3.76 8.95 -17.12
CA GLU A 223 4.04 9.53 -15.81
C GLU A 223 3.10 10.71 -15.56
N LEU A 224 2.26 10.61 -14.53
CA LEU A 224 1.22 11.61 -14.24
C LEU A 224 1.79 12.88 -13.60
N TYR A 225 2.88 12.75 -12.86
CA TYR A 225 3.64 13.86 -12.29
C TYR A 225 5.13 13.49 -12.18
N PRO A 226 6.05 14.46 -12.21
CA PRO A 226 7.48 14.16 -12.12
C PRO A 226 7.85 13.41 -10.83
N GLY A 227 8.46 12.24 -10.97
CA GLY A 227 8.85 11.34 -9.88
C GLY A 227 7.80 10.31 -9.49
N GLU A 228 6.67 10.20 -10.22
CA GLU A 228 5.62 9.22 -9.92
C GLU A 228 6.16 7.80 -9.94
N PHE A 229 7.00 7.44 -10.92
CA PHE A 229 7.47 6.06 -11.04
C PHE A 229 8.34 5.63 -9.86
N ASP A 230 9.16 6.52 -9.31
CA ASP A 230 9.94 6.22 -8.11
C ASP A 230 9.03 5.98 -6.91
N ASP A 231 7.97 6.78 -6.76
CA ASP A 231 6.97 6.56 -5.71
C ASP A 231 6.23 5.22 -5.89
N LEU A 232 5.86 4.87 -7.13
CA LEU A 232 5.21 3.59 -7.44
C LEU A 232 6.12 2.40 -7.18
N LYS A 233 7.44 2.51 -7.44
CA LYS A 233 8.43 1.47 -7.11
C LYS A 233 8.45 1.17 -5.61
N VAL A 234 8.37 2.19 -4.75
CA VAL A 234 8.32 1.97 -3.28
C VAL A 234 7.11 1.13 -2.86
N CYS A 235 6.01 1.26 -3.60
CA CYS A 235 4.74 0.55 -3.38
C CYS A 235 4.63 -0.78 -4.17
N ASN A 236 5.70 -1.24 -4.85
CA ASN A 236 5.66 -2.39 -5.75
C ASN A 236 4.61 -2.27 -6.88
N LEU A 237 4.30 -1.04 -7.31
CA LEU A 237 3.33 -0.73 -8.36
C LEU A 237 3.98 -0.37 -9.70
N TYR A 238 5.30 -0.53 -9.82
CA TYR A 238 6.04 -0.35 -11.06
C TYR A 238 6.81 -1.64 -11.36
N SER A 239 6.67 -2.14 -12.59
CA SER A 239 7.37 -3.33 -13.06
C SER A 239 8.55 -2.91 -13.95
N GLU A 240 9.75 -3.34 -13.57
CA GLU A 240 10.95 -3.15 -14.39
C GLU A 240 10.88 -3.99 -15.68
N GLU A 241 10.24 -5.16 -15.63
CA GLU A 241 10.09 -6.07 -16.77
C GLU A 241 9.26 -5.43 -17.89
N THR A 242 8.13 -4.81 -17.53
CA THR A 242 7.26 -4.12 -18.50
C THR A 242 7.59 -2.64 -18.65
N SER A 243 8.60 -2.14 -17.92
CA SER A 243 9.01 -0.73 -17.85
C SER A 243 7.80 0.21 -17.66
N GLY A 244 6.93 -0.11 -16.70
CA GLY A 244 5.71 0.66 -16.49
C GLY A 244 4.86 0.24 -15.29
N PRO A 245 3.77 0.99 -15.01
CA PRO A 245 2.90 0.73 -13.87
C PRO A 245 2.19 -0.64 -13.97
N VAL A 246 2.13 -1.36 -12.84
CA VAL A 246 1.47 -2.67 -12.71
C VAL A 246 -0.02 -2.53 -12.94
N GLN A 247 -0.63 -3.39 -13.76
CA GLN A 247 -2.06 -3.35 -14.07
C GLN A 247 -2.94 -3.35 -12.80
N PRO A 248 -4.07 -2.62 -12.81
CA PRO A 248 -5.00 -2.62 -11.69
C PRO A 248 -5.60 -4.02 -11.47
N ARG A 249 -5.61 -4.42 -10.20
CA ARG A 249 -6.13 -5.71 -9.73
C ARG A 249 -7.22 -5.48 -8.70
N LEU A 250 -8.25 -6.31 -8.75
CA LEU A 250 -9.26 -6.38 -7.69
C LEU A 250 -8.87 -7.50 -6.73
N ALA A 251 -8.91 -7.25 -5.42
CA ALA A 251 -8.56 -8.23 -4.40
C ALA A 251 -9.36 -9.56 -4.52
N VAL A 252 -10.57 -9.50 -5.10
CA VAL A 252 -11.49 -10.65 -5.28
C VAL A 252 -11.19 -11.45 -6.55
N SER A 253 -10.47 -10.90 -7.53
CA SER A 253 -10.21 -11.57 -8.82
C SER A 253 -8.74 -11.53 -9.19
N LYS A 254 -8.13 -12.72 -9.34
CA LYS A 254 -6.78 -12.89 -9.92
C LYS A 254 -6.73 -12.56 -11.42
N SER A 255 -7.83 -12.12 -12.03
CA SER A 255 -7.85 -11.68 -13.41
C SER A 255 -7.23 -10.28 -13.52
N ASP A 256 -6.12 -10.15 -14.24
CA ASP A 256 -5.65 -8.86 -14.69
C ASP A 256 -6.76 -8.22 -15.53
N VAL A 257 -7.20 -7.02 -15.16
CA VAL A 257 -8.14 -6.25 -15.99
C VAL A 257 -7.39 -5.90 -17.27
N SER A 258 -7.73 -6.51 -18.40
CA SER A 258 -7.03 -6.19 -19.65
C SER A 258 -7.38 -4.75 -20.05
N ILE A 259 -6.44 -3.82 -19.88
CA ILE A 259 -6.52 -2.48 -20.48
C ILE A 259 -6.13 -2.61 -21.95
N SER A 260 -6.94 -3.30 -22.75
CA SER A 260 -6.80 -3.26 -24.22
C SER A 260 -7.37 -1.94 -24.73
N GLY A 261 -6.55 -1.22 -25.50
CA GLY A 261 -6.75 0.15 -25.98
C GLY A 261 -8.20 0.47 -26.35
N ARG A 262 -8.87 1.23 -25.49
CA ARG A 262 -10.23 1.70 -25.76
C ARG A 262 -10.19 3.11 -26.34
N ASN A 263 -10.36 3.18 -27.65
CA ASN A 263 -10.92 4.34 -28.35
C ASN A 263 -12.41 4.54 -28.00
N ARG A 264 -12.79 4.48 -26.71
CA ARG A 264 -14.16 4.78 -26.27
C ARG A 264 -14.17 6.14 -25.61
N GLN A 265 -14.94 7.05 -26.18
CA GLN A 265 -15.42 8.23 -25.50
C GLN A 265 -16.18 7.77 -24.25
N LEU A 266 -15.82 8.29 -23.08
CA LEU A 266 -16.48 7.97 -21.82
C LEU A 266 -17.95 8.40 -21.91
N ASN A 267 -18.87 7.47 -21.69
CA ASN A 267 -20.30 7.77 -21.58
C ASN A 267 -20.68 8.00 -20.11
N GLU A 268 -21.87 8.57 -19.86
CA GLU A 268 -22.37 8.89 -18.52
C GLU A 268 -22.32 7.69 -17.58
N ASN A 269 -22.82 6.52 -18.02
CA ASN A 269 -22.81 5.30 -17.22
C ASN A 269 -21.38 4.89 -16.80
N THR A 270 -20.39 5.06 -17.69
CA THR A 270 -19.00 4.72 -17.35
C THR A 270 -18.43 5.70 -16.34
N MET A 271 -18.74 7.00 -16.46
CA MET A 271 -18.32 8.01 -15.47
C MET A 271 -18.98 7.77 -14.11
N GLU A 272 -20.26 7.41 -14.07
CA GLU A 272 -20.96 7.02 -12.85
C GLU A 272 -20.30 5.79 -12.19
N VAL A 273 -19.98 4.75 -12.98
CA VAL A 273 -19.25 3.58 -12.49
C VAL A 273 -17.89 3.98 -11.91
N TYR A 274 -17.14 4.88 -12.57
CA TYR A 274 -15.84 5.33 -12.07
C TYR A 274 -15.95 6.10 -10.74
N LEU A 275 -16.91 7.03 -10.63
CA LEU A 275 -17.15 7.77 -9.39
C LEU A 275 -17.62 6.85 -8.25
N THR A 276 -18.46 5.86 -8.57
CA THR A 276 -18.93 4.85 -7.62
C THR A 276 -17.79 3.92 -7.18
N THR A 277 -16.93 3.52 -8.11
CA THR A 277 -15.75 2.70 -7.83
C THR A 277 -14.79 3.44 -6.89
N TRP A 278 -14.54 4.74 -7.13
CA TRP A 278 -13.74 5.56 -6.23
C TRP A 278 -14.34 5.63 -4.81
N LEU A 279 -15.66 5.77 -4.72
CA LEU A 279 -16.37 5.85 -3.44
C LEU A 279 -16.35 4.54 -2.66
N ALA A 280 -16.49 3.41 -3.36
CA ALA A 280 -16.66 2.11 -2.75
C ALA A 280 -15.39 1.57 -2.07
N GLU A 281 -14.21 2.09 -2.44
CA GLU A 281 -12.89 1.63 -1.96
C GLU A 281 -12.77 0.10 -1.96
N VAL A 282 -13.06 -0.51 -3.12
CA VAL A 282 -13.34 -1.94 -3.27
C VAL A 282 -12.22 -2.88 -2.81
N ASN A 283 -10.98 -2.40 -2.70
CA ASN A 283 -9.85 -3.19 -2.20
C ASN A 283 -9.57 -2.99 -0.69
N ILE A 284 -10.30 -2.10 -0.01
CA ILE A 284 -10.17 -1.84 1.41
C ILE A 284 -11.35 -2.47 2.15
N CYS A 285 -11.10 -3.56 2.87
CA CYS A 285 -12.10 -4.15 3.76
C CYS A 285 -12.13 -3.39 5.09
N SER A 286 -13.05 -2.43 5.24
CA SER A 286 -13.14 -1.60 6.45
C SER A 286 -13.22 -2.42 7.74
N MET A 287 -14.00 -3.51 7.74
CA MET A 287 -14.08 -4.42 8.89
C MET A 287 -12.73 -5.02 9.24
N ARG A 288 -11.98 -5.52 8.23
CA ARG A 288 -10.65 -6.09 8.47
C ARG A 288 -9.65 -5.05 8.94
N VAL A 289 -9.72 -3.84 8.41
CA VAL A 289 -8.88 -2.72 8.88
C VAL A 289 -9.16 -2.45 10.36
N ASP A 290 -10.42 -2.37 10.77
CA ASP A 290 -10.80 -2.14 12.16
C ASP A 290 -10.38 -3.31 13.07
N ASP A 291 -10.55 -4.55 12.62
CA ASP A 291 -10.08 -5.76 13.33
C ASP A 291 -8.56 -5.73 13.55
N ILE A 292 -7.78 -5.33 12.53
CA ILE A 292 -6.32 -5.21 12.65
C ILE A 292 -5.98 -4.19 13.73
N PHE A 293 -6.56 -2.99 13.69
CA PHE A 293 -6.27 -1.97 14.70
C PHE A 293 -6.73 -2.35 16.11
N ALA A 294 -7.85 -3.09 16.23
CA ALA A 294 -8.32 -3.64 17.50
C ALA A 294 -7.33 -4.69 18.05
N GLU A 295 -6.91 -5.68 17.25
CA GLU A 295 -5.95 -6.70 17.65
C GLU A 295 -4.63 -6.08 18.13
N ILE A 296 -4.14 -5.06 17.41
CA ILE A 296 -2.94 -4.32 17.81
C ILE A 296 -3.16 -3.51 19.09
N GLY A 297 -4.31 -2.83 19.21
CA GLY A 297 -4.65 -2.04 20.38
C GLY A 297 -4.70 -2.87 21.66
N GLU A 298 -5.29 -4.06 21.59
CA GLU A 298 -5.34 -5.03 22.69
C GLU A 298 -3.93 -5.48 23.10
N GLU A 299 -3.10 -5.90 22.15
CA GLU A 299 -1.74 -6.38 22.41
C GLU A 299 -0.83 -5.26 22.96
N MET A 300 -1.00 -4.01 22.49
CA MET A 300 -0.21 -2.86 22.93
C MET A 300 -0.69 -2.22 24.24
N GLY A 301 -1.89 -2.57 24.70
CA GLY A 301 -2.58 -1.91 25.81
C GLY A 301 -2.95 -0.45 25.51
N VAL A 302 -3.31 -0.15 24.26
CA VAL A 302 -3.65 1.19 23.77
C VAL A 302 -5.02 1.16 23.12
N ASN A 303 -6.02 1.78 23.76
CA ASN A 303 -7.41 1.76 23.27
C ASN A 303 -7.71 2.76 22.12
N ASN A 304 -6.71 3.50 21.63
CA ASN A 304 -6.90 4.60 20.66
C ASN A 304 -5.87 4.56 19.50
N LEU A 305 -5.77 3.42 18.81
CA LEU A 305 -5.07 3.32 17.51
C LEU A 305 -6.07 3.38 16.37
#